data_AF-A0A2M8PMM4-F1
#
_entry.id   AF-A0A2M8PMM4-F1
#
_cell.length_a   1.000
_cell.length_b   1.000
_cell.length_c   1.000
_cell.angle_alpha   90.00
_cell.angle_beta   90.00
_cell.angle_gamma   90.00
#
_symmetry.space_group_name_H-M   'P 1'
#
loop_
_entity.id
_entity.type
_entity.pdbx_description
1 polymer ?
#
loop_
_entity_poly.entity_id
_entity_poly.type
_entity_poly.pdbx_seq_one_letter_code
_entity_poly.pdbx_strand_id
1 'polypeptide(L)'
;VVALGAAIQAGILQGDVKDVLLLDVIPLSLGIETMGGIATKIIDRNTTIPTSKSQIFSTATDNQSSVEIVVTQGERQMAADNKILGRFVLDGIAPAPRGVPQIEVTFDIDANGILQVKAKEKATGKEQSIRIEGSSG
;
A
#
# COMPACT_ATOMS: atom_id res chain seq x y z
N VAL A 1 1.87 -11.47 -52.57
CA VAL A 1 1.94 -11.69 -51.11
C VAL A 1 1.43 -10.51 -50.25
N VAL A 2 0.94 -9.42 -50.85
CA VAL A 2 0.49 -8.21 -50.12
C VAL A 2 -1.03 -8.22 -49.79
N ALA A 3 -1.81 -9.07 -50.46
CA ALA A 3 -3.26 -9.08 -50.34
C ALA A 3 -3.78 -9.68 -49.01
N LEU A 4 -3.00 -10.53 -48.33
CA LEU A 4 -3.39 -11.12 -47.04
C LEU A 4 -3.16 -10.16 -45.85
N GLY A 5 -2.24 -9.20 -45.97
CA GLY A 5 -1.94 -8.23 -44.90
C GLY A 5 -3.02 -7.16 -44.74
N ALA A 6 -3.67 -6.76 -45.83
CA ALA A 6 -4.72 -5.74 -45.80
C ALA A 6 -6.05 -6.26 -45.21
N ALA A 7 -6.32 -7.57 -45.29
CA ALA A 7 -7.54 -8.16 -44.73
C ALA A 7 -7.52 -8.20 -43.19
N ILE A 8 -6.33 -8.39 -42.59
CA ILE A 8 -6.17 -8.32 -41.12
C ILE A 8 -6.41 -6.89 -40.63
N GLN A 9 -5.97 -5.89 -41.39
CA GLN A 9 -6.09 -4.48 -40.99
C GLN A 9 -7.52 -3.93 -41.16
N ALA A 10 -8.35 -4.55 -42.00
CA ALA A 10 -9.77 -4.21 -42.16
C ALA A 10 -10.67 -4.83 -41.06
N GLY A 11 -10.30 -5.99 -40.50
CA GLY A 11 -11.03 -6.62 -39.40
C GLY A 11 -10.87 -5.94 -38.04
N ILE A 12 -9.78 -5.19 -37.85
CA ILE A 12 -9.48 -4.49 -36.59
C ILE A 12 -10.26 -3.17 -36.47
N LEU A 13 -10.81 -2.64 -37.56
CA LEU A 13 -11.46 -1.31 -37.62
C LEU A 13 -12.99 -1.33 -37.56
N GLN A 14 -13.65 -2.50 -37.52
CA GLN A 14 -15.12 -2.59 -37.71
C GLN A 14 -15.90 -3.29 -36.57
N GLY A 15 -15.33 -3.41 -35.37
CA GLY A 15 -16.14 -3.84 -34.23
C GLY A 15 -15.31 -4.15 -32.99
N ASP A 16 -15.54 -3.33 -31.95
CA ASP A 16 -15.34 -3.69 -30.55
C ASP A 16 -13.92 -4.18 -30.21
N VAL A 17 -12.94 -3.28 -30.27
CA VAL A 17 -11.86 -3.38 -29.28
C VAL A 17 -12.50 -3.02 -27.94
N LYS A 18 -13.16 -4.00 -27.32
CA LYS A 18 -13.61 -3.90 -25.94
C LYS A 18 -12.37 -3.63 -25.11
N ASP A 19 -12.28 -2.39 -24.62
CA ASP A 19 -11.43 -1.89 -23.56
C ASP A 19 -10.22 -2.78 -23.28
N VAL A 20 -9.12 -2.53 -24.00
CA VAL A 20 -7.81 -3.00 -23.55
C VAL A 20 -7.54 -2.28 -22.22
N LEU A 21 -7.92 -2.92 -21.12
CA LEU A 21 -7.61 -2.46 -19.79
C LEU A 21 -6.11 -2.73 -19.58
N LEU A 22 -5.29 -1.67 -19.60
CA LEU A 22 -3.95 -1.74 -19.06
C LEU A 22 -4.07 -1.89 -17.55
N LEU A 23 -3.77 -3.09 -17.05
CA LEU A 23 -3.67 -3.38 -15.63
C LEU A 23 -2.22 -3.25 -15.23
N ASP A 24 -1.90 -2.15 -14.54
CA ASP A 24 -0.59 -1.98 -13.93
C ASP A 24 -0.54 -2.73 -12.58
N VAL A 25 0.66 -3.07 -12.13
CA VAL A 25 0.90 -3.89 -10.94
C VAL A 25 2.00 -3.30 -10.07
N ILE A 26 1.89 -3.53 -8.76
CA ILE A 26 2.88 -3.05 -7.80
C ILE A 26 4.15 -3.91 -7.93
N PRO A 27 5.35 -3.32 -8.15
CA PRO A 27 6.55 -4.10 -8.45
C PRO A 27 7.12 -4.86 -7.23
N LEU A 28 6.92 -4.33 -6.02
CA LEU A 28 7.46 -4.85 -4.76
C LEU A 28 6.41 -4.77 -3.66
N SER A 29 6.42 -5.70 -2.71
CA SER A 29 5.48 -5.70 -1.60
C SER A 29 5.62 -4.43 -0.76
N LEU A 30 4.48 -3.95 -0.28
CA LEU A 30 4.36 -2.77 0.57
C LEU A 30 3.87 -3.20 1.95
N GLY A 31 4.44 -2.61 2.98
CA GLY A 31 4.15 -2.97 4.35
C GLY A 31 4.57 -1.92 5.35
N ILE A 32 4.45 -2.28 6.63
CA ILE A 32 4.89 -1.45 7.74
C ILE A 32 5.92 -2.18 8.60
N GLU A 33 6.77 -1.40 9.25
CA GLU A 33 7.58 -1.90 10.35
C GLU A 33 6.70 -2.20 11.56
N THR A 34 6.93 -3.36 12.16
CA THR A 34 6.28 -3.83 13.38
C THR A 34 7.31 -4.14 14.45
N MET A 35 6.85 -4.43 15.67
CA MET A 35 7.72 -4.75 16.81
C MET A 35 8.78 -5.80 16.43
N GLY A 36 10.04 -5.52 16.79
CA GLY A 36 11.19 -6.36 16.44
C GLY A 36 11.83 -6.04 15.10
N GLY A 37 11.46 -4.93 14.45
CA GLY A 37 12.03 -4.50 13.17
C GLY A 37 11.59 -5.39 12.00
N ILE A 38 10.44 -6.05 12.12
CA ILE A 38 9.90 -6.96 11.10
C ILE A 38 9.04 -6.15 10.13
N ALA A 39 9.28 -6.33 8.83
CA ALA A 39 8.45 -5.77 7.77
C ALA A 39 7.21 -6.64 7.57
N THR A 40 6.07 -6.19 8.08
CA THR A 40 4.78 -6.85 7.88
C THR A 40 4.16 -6.34 6.58
N LYS A 41 4.06 -7.22 5.59
CA LYS A 41 3.46 -6.92 4.28
C LYS A 41 1.95 -6.78 4.41
N ILE A 42 1.40 -5.74 3.78
CA ILE A 42 -0.05 -5.47 3.71
C ILE A 42 -0.54 -5.64 2.27
N ILE A 43 0.28 -5.24 1.30
CA ILE A 43 0.03 -5.47 -0.13
C ILE A 43 1.20 -6.24 -0.71
N ASP A 44 0.92 -7.39 -1.30
CA ASP A 44 1.93 -8.22 -1.94
C ASP A 44 2.35 -7.65 -3.30
N ARG A 45 3.59 -7.93 -3.70
CA ARG A 45 4.07 -7.65 -5.06
C ARG A 45 3.16 -8.27 -6.12
N ASN A 46 3.18 -7.66 -7.29
CA ASN A 46 2.35 -8.00 -8.45
C ASN A 46 0.84 -7.86 -8.21
N THR A 47 0.42 -7.19 -7.12
CA THR A 47 -0.99 -6.82 -6.93
C THR A 47 -1.37 -5.74 -7.94
N THR A 48 -2.50 -5.94 -8.62
CA THR A 48 -3.05 -4.99 -9.60
C THR A 48 -3.47 -3.68 -8.93
N ILE A 49 -3.18 -2.55 -9.58
CA ILE A 49 -3.65 -1.22 -9.16
C ILE A 49 -4.80 -0.74 -10.05
N PRO A 50 -5.74 0.08 -9.53
CA PRO A 50 -5.82 0.59 -8.16
C PRO A 50 -6.22 -0.49 -7.14
N THR A 51 -5.73 -0.37 -5.90
CA THR A 51 -6.04 -1.31 -4.82
C THR A 51 -6.03 -0.65 -3.45
N SER A 52 -6.81 -1.21 -2.52
CA SER A 52 -6.90 -0.73 -1.15
C SER A 52 -6.92 -1.92 -0.19
N LYS A 53 -6.04 -1.90 0.82
CA LYS A 53 -5.94 -2.96 1.84
C LYS A 53 -5.80 -2.33 3.21
N SER A 54 -6.55 -2.87 4.17
CA SER A 54 -6.53 -2.44 5.56
C SER A 54 -6.17 -3.59 6.48
N GLN A 55 -5.36 -3.31 7.49
CA GLN A 55 -5.00 -4.26 8.52
C GLN A 55 -4.98 -3.58 9.89
N ILE A 56 -5.44 -4.32 10.91
CA ILE A 56 -5.51 -3.82 12.28
C ILE A 56 -4.22 -4.23 13.01
N PHE A 57 -3.59 -3.24 13.63
CA PHE A 57 -2.42 -3.36 14.48
C PHE A 57 -2.75 -2.88 15.89
N SER A 58 -1.82 -3.13 16.80
CA SER A 58 -1.91 -2.67 18.19
C SER A 58 -0.56 -2.15 18.69
N THR A 59 -0.57 -1.51 19.86
CA THR A 59 0.63 -0.98 20.51
C THR A 59 1.56 -2.10 20.96
N ALA A 60 2.87 -1.83 20.92
CA ALA A 60 3.89 -2.78 21.36
C ALA A 60 4.15 -2.71 22.87
N THR A 61 3.82 -1.56 23.50
CA THR A 61 4.09 -1.27 24.91
C THR A 61 2.82 -0.81 25.64
N ASP A 62 2.76 -1.05 26.95
CA ASP A 62 1.68 -0.57 27.81
C ASP A 62 1.68 0.96 27.90
N ASN A 63 0.49 1.57 27.93
CA ASN A 63 0.30 3.03 28.04
C ASN A 63 1.00 3.86 26.95
N GLN A 64 1.20 3.25 25.77
CA GLN A 64 1.80 3.92 24.62
C GLN A 64 0.83 4.96 24.05
N SER A 65 1.18 6.25 24.15
CA SER A 65 0.35 7.39 23.72
C SER A 65 0.52 7.77 22.25
N SER A 66 1.53 7.24 21.57
CA SER A 66 1.78 7.44 20.15
C SER A 66 2.42 6.21 19.51
N VAL A 67 2.12 5.99 18.22
CA VAL A 67 2.70 4.90 17.42
C VAL A 67 3.37 5.51 16.20
N GLU A 68 4.63 5.15 15.98
CA GLU A 68 5.35 5.47 14.75
C GLU A 68 5.05 4.40 13.70
N ILE A 69 4.65 4.84 12.51
CA ILE A 69 4.36 3.98 11.38
C ILE A 69 5.42 4.26 10.33
N VAL A 70 6.27 3.26 10.12
CA VAL A 70 7.31 3.30 9.10
C VAL A 70 6.83 2.47 7.91
N VAL A 71 6.66 3.13 6.78
CA VAL A 71 6.22 2.50 5.53
C VAL A 71 7.43 1.96 4.80
N THR A 72 7.38 0.68 4.43
CA THR A 72 8.49 -0.04 3.79
C THR A 72 8.05 -0.66 2.47
N GLN A 73 9.00 -0.77 1.55
CA GLN A 73 8.87 -1.44 0.27
C GLN A 73 10.00 -2.45 0.10
N GLY A 74 9.63 -3.71 -0.12
CA GLY A 74 10.60 -4.79 -0.37
C GLY A 74 10.11 -6.16 0.06
N GLU A 75 10.97 -7.17 -0.16
CA GLU A 75 10.65 -8.57 0.07
C GLU A 75 11.38 -9.19 1.26
N ARG A 76 12.30 -8.45 1.88
CA ARG A 76 13.07 -8.94 3.02
C ARG A 76 12.20 -8.95 4.28
N GLN A 77 12.50 -9.86 5.19
CA GLN A 77 11.75 -10.00 6.44
C GLN A 77 12.03 -8.86 7.42
N MET A 78 13.26 -8.34 7.44
CA MET A 78 13.65 -7.22 8.30
C MET A 78 13.38 -5.89 7.58
N ALA A 79 12.76 -4.94 8.29
CA ALA A 79 12.46 -3.60 7.78
C ALA A 79 13.73 -2.83 7.39
N ALA A 80 14.83 -3.01 8.13
CA ALA A 80 16.12 -2.38 7.84
C ALA A 80 16.74 -2.79 6.49
N ASP A 81 16.38 -3.98 5.99
CA ASP A 81 16.88 -4.49 4.70
C ASP A 81 15.99 -4.08 3.51
N ASN A 82 14.86 -3.42 3.78
CA ASN A 82 13.90 -2.93 2.79
C ASN A 82 14.04 -1.42 2.60
N LYS A 83 13.46 -0.89 1.51
CA LYS A 83 13.44 0.55 1.26
C LYS A 83 12.38 1.20 2.14
N ILE A 84 12.79 2.15 2.98
CA ILE A 84 11.86 2.99 3.74
C ILE A 84 11.34 4.07 2.79
N LEU A 85 10.02 4.11 2.61
CA LEU A 85 9.36 5.11 1.76
C LEU A 85 8.99 6.38 2.52
N GLY A 86 8.64 6.24 3.79
CA GLY A 86 8.24 7.35 4.63
C GLY A 86 7.91 6.88 6.04
N ARG A 87 7.76 7.84 6.95
CA ARG A 87 7.35 7.59 8.33
C ARG A 87 6.43 8.69 8.80
N PHE A 88 5.50 8.34 9.66
CA PHE A 88 4.63 9.32 10.32
C PHE A 88 4.22 8.78 11.69
N VAL A 89 3.83 9.69 12.58
CA VAL A 89 3.44 9.34 13.95
C VAL A 89 1.95 9.60 14.10
N LEU A 90 1.22 8.58 14.57
CA LEU A 90 -0.14 8.74 15.05
C LEU A 90 -0.07 9.01 16.56
N ASP A 91 -0.46 10.20 16.97
CA ASP A 91 -0.45 10.64 18.36
C ASP A 91 -1.85 10.62 18.98
N GLY A 92 -1.88 10.65 20.31
CA GLY A 92 -3.12 10.79 21.06
C GLY A 92 -3.91 9.51 21.23
N ILE A 93 -3.22 8.38 21.24
CA ILE A 93 -3.78 7.08 21.61
C ILE A 93 -4.07 7.09 23.12
N ALA A 94 -5.24 6.60 23.52
CA ALA A 94 -5.59 6.52 24.93
C ALA A 94 -4.65 5.54 25.66
N PRO A 95 -4.14 5.88 26.87
CA PRO A 95 -3.34 4.95 27.65
C PRO A 95 -4.11 3.66 27.93
N ALA A 96 -3.63 2.55 27.39
CA ALA A 96 -4.22 1.22 27.55
C ALA A 96 -3.11 0.16 27.58
N PRO A 97 -3.42 -1.05 28.11
CA PRO A 97 -2.50 -2.17 28.03
C PRO A 97 -2.12 -2.50 26.57
N ARG A 98 -0.91 -3.02 26.37
CA ARG A 98 -0.45 -3.57 25.10
C ARG A 98 -1.51 -4.49 24.49
N GLY A 99 -1.74 -4.39 23.18
CA GLY A 99 -2.67 -5.26 22.46
C GLY A 99 -4.14 -4.81 22.50
N VAL A 100 -4.48 -3.81 23.33
CA VAL A 100 -5.86 -3.30 23.45
C VAL A 100 -6.17 -2.21 22.41
N PRO A 101 -5.32 -1.19 22.18
CA PRO A 101 -5.57 -0.20 21.14
C PRO A 101 -5.68 -0.85 19.76
N GLN A 102 -6.71 -0.50 19.01
CA GLN A 102 -6.89 -0.97 17.63
C GLN A 102 -6.57 0.16 16.67
N ILE A 103 -5.45 0.04 15.99
CA ILE A 103 -5.00 0.99 14.96
C ILE A 103 -5.19 0.32 13.60
N GLU A 104 -6.12 0.82 12.82
CA GLU A 104 -6.34 0.38 11.46
C GLU A 104 -5.42 1.15 10.52
N VAL A 105 -4.53 0.41 9.86
CA VAL A 105 -3.64 0.96 8.85
C VAL A 105 -4.15 0.54 7.48
N THR A 106 -4.44 1.51 6.64
CA THR A 106 -4.95 1.35 5.28
C THR A 106 -3.92 1.84 4.30
N PHE A 107 -3.60 0.99 3.33
CA PHE A 107 -2.78 1.29 2.17
C PHE A 107 -3.71 1.43 0.99
N ASP A 108 -3.72 2.61 0.40
CA ASP A 108 -4.51 2.93 -0.78
C ASP A 108 -3.57 3.33 -1.92
N ILE A 109 -3.72 2.69 -3.07
CA ILE A 109 -2.90 2.95 -4.25
C ILE A 109 -3.82 3.27 -5.40
N ASP A 110 -3.63 4.46 -5.96
CA ASP A 110 -4.43 4.94 -7.09
C ASP A 110 -3.95 4.37 -8.42
N ALA A 111 -4.68 4.69 -9.49
CA ALA A 111 -4.33 4.26 -10.85
C ALA A 111 -3.02 4.88 -11.39
N ASN A 112 -2.48 5.91 -10.73
CA ASN A 112 -1.20 6.53 -11.08
C ASN A 112 -0.03 5.94 -10.29
N GLY A 113 -0.28 4.97 -9.39
CA GLY A 113 0.73 4.39 -8.50
C GLY A 113 1.09 5.27 -7.30
N ILE A 114 0.29 6.29 -6.98
CA ILE A 114 0.49 7.11 -5.78
C ILE A 114 -0.03 6.34 -4.57
N LEU A 115 0.84 6.16 -3.58
CA LEU A 115 0.53 5.45 -2.35
C LEU A 115 0.06 6.44 -1.27
N GLN A 116 -1.14 6.23 -0.74
CA GLN A 116 -1.61 6.89 0.46
C GLN A 116 -1.68 5.85 1.60
N VAL A 117 -0.93 6.12 2.67
CA VAL A 117 -1.00 5.31 3.89
C VAL A 117 -1.72 6.10 4.95
N LYS A 118 -2.82 5.54 5.45
CA LYS A 118 -3.65 6.13 6.51
C LYS A 118 -3.63 5.23 7.72
N ALA A 119 -3.48 5.81 8.89
CA ALA A 119 -3.64 5.12 10.17
C ALA A 119 -4.74 5.78 10.98
N LYS A 120 -5.65 4.97 11.52
CA LYS A 120 -6.77 5.42 12.32
C LYS A 120 -6.90 4.59 13.58
N GLU A 121 -6.93 5.24 14.73
CA GLU A 121 -7.29 4.58 15.98
C GLU A 121 -8.83 4.43 16.05
N LYS A 122 -9.32 3.21 16.28
CA LYS A 122 -10.77 2.94 16.32
C LYS A 122 -11.48 3.52 17.54
N ALA A 123 -10.77 3.69 18.67
CA ALA A 123 -11.37 4.17 19.92
C ALA A 123 -11.56 5.70 19.94
N THR A 124 -10.52 6.47 19.60
CA THR A 124 -10.58 7.94 19.62
C THR A 124 -11.02 8.54 18.28
N GLY A 125 -10.95 7.77 17.19
CA GLY A 125 -11.21 8.25 15.84
C GLY A 125 -10.08 9.11 15.27
N LYS A 126 -8.99 9.32 16.01
CA LYS A 126 -7.81 10.06 15.50
C LYS A 126 -7.21 9.32 14.32
N GLU A 127 -6.84 10.11 13.31
CA GLU A 127 -6.22 9.60 12.11
C GLU A 127 -5.05 10.47 11.69
N GLN A 128 -4.05 9.82 11.11
CA GLN A 128 -2.92 10.46 10.46
C GLN A 128 -2.66 9.75 9.14
N SER A 129 -2.21 10.50 8.14
CA SER A 129 -1.88 9.90 6.85
C SER A 129 -0.66 10.54 6.23
N ILE A 130 0.00 9.77 5.36
CA ILE A 130 1.08 10.25 4.51
C ILE A 130 0.74 9.89 3.07
N ARG A 131 1.03 10.83 2.16
CA ARG A 131 1.02 10.58 0.72
C ARG A 131 2.46 10.40 0.27
N ILE A 132 2.73 9.28 -0.37
CA ILE A 132 4.03 8.92 -0.89
C ILE A 132 3.88 8.91 -2.41
N GLU A 133 4.40 9.96 -3.04
CA GLU A 133 4.54 10.00 -4.48
C GLU A 133 5.76 9.14 -4.82
N GLY A 134 5.54 8.09 -5.61
CA GLY A 134 6.63 7.25 -6.08
C GLY A 134 7.67 8.13 -6.75
N SER A 135 8.85 8.26 -6.15
CA SER A 135 10.02 8.75 -6.87
C SER A 135 10.41 7.63 -7.83
N SER A 136 9.72 7.62 -8.97
CA SER A 136 10.18 6.97 -10.20
C SER A 136 11.47 7.67 -10.58
N GLY A 137 12.59 7.02 -10.29
CA GLY A 137 13.86 7.27 -10.95
C GLY A 137 13.85 6.65 -12.34
#